data_AF-A0A7X6MF36-F1
#
_entry.id   AF-A0A7X6MF36-F1
#
_cell.length_a   1.000
_cell.length_b   1.000
_cell.length_c   1.000
_cell.angle_alpha   90.00
_cell.angle_beta   90.00
_cell.angle_gamma   90.00
#
_symmetry.space_group_name_H-M   'P 1'
#
loop_
_entity.id
_entity.type
_entity.pdbx_description
1 polymer ?
#
loop_
_entity_poly.entity_id
_entity_poly.type
_entity_poly.pdbx_seq_one_letter_code
_entity_poly.pdbx_strand_id
1 'polypeptide(L)' 'MSTNLEFRKSSYSGSNGNCVEVADTSDFSAVRDTQNRDLGTLTFSPAEWRAFLSTTKHDAR' A
#
# COMPACT_ATOMS: atom_id res chain seq x y z
N MET A 1 -6.96 5.11 19.90
CA MET A 1 -7.93 4.38 19.07
C MET A 1 -7.15 3.67 17.99
N SER A 2 -7.10 2.34 18.02
CA SER A 2 -6.41 1.58 16.97
C SER A 2 -7.35 1.48 15.78
N THR A 3 -7.09 2.24 14.73
CA THR A 3 -7.79 2.10 13.44
C THR A 3 -7.51 0.67 12.95
N ASN A 4 -8.54 -0.17 12.90
CA ASN A 4 -8.38 -1.53 12.41
C ASN A 4 -8.27 -1.48 10.88
N LEU A 5 -7.04 -1.53 10.37
CA LEU A 5 -6.75 -1.49 8.95
C LEU A 5 -6.71 -2.92 8.40
N GLU A 6 -7.59 -3.20 7.43
CA GLU A 6 -7.60 -4.48 6.73
C GLU A 6 -6.56 -4.49 5.62
N PHE A 7 -5.36 -4.99 5.93
CA PHE A 7 -4.27 -5.08 4.97
C PHE A 7 -4.43 -6.28 4.03
N ARG A 8 -4.33 -6.01 2.73
CA ARG A 8 -4.22 -7.01 1.67
C ARG A 8 -2.78 -7.07 1.16
N LYS A 9 -2.18 -8.25 1.23
CA LYS A 9 -0.86 -8.52 0.66
C LYS A 9 -0.92 -8.56 -0.88
N SER A 10 0.04 -7.93 -1.53
CA SER A 10 0.16 -7.97 -2.99
C SER A 10 0.46 -9.39 -3.48
N SER A 11 -0.18 -9.83 -4.57
CA SER A 11 0.10 -11.11 -5.22
C SER A 11 1.51 -11.21 -5.82
N TYR A 12 2.16 -10.07 -6.04
CA TYR A 12 3.56 -9.99 -6.50
C TYR A 12 4.57 -10.23 -5.36
N SER A 13 4.08 -10.36 -4.12
CA SER A 13 4.89 -10.65 -2.93
C SER A 13 5.31 -12.13 -2.91
N GLY A 14 6.32 -12.46 -3.71
CA GLY A 14 6.92 -13.80 -3.80
C GLY A 14 8.28 -13.93 -3.10
N SER A 15 9.02 -14.99 -3.43
CA SER A 15 10.35 -15.29 -2.89
C SER A 15 11.42 -14.22 -3.17
N ASN A 16 11.17 -13.32 -4.10
CA ASN A 16 12.16 -12.36 -4.62
C ASN A 16 12.14 -11.00 -3.89
N GLY A 17 11.51 -10.90 -2.70
CA GLY A 17 11.71 -9.76 -1.79
C GLY A 17 10.83 -8.53 -1.99
N ASN A 18 9.91 -8.50 -2.95
CA ASN A 18 9.03 -7.34 -3.22
C ASN A 18 7.70 -7.42 -2.46
N CYS A 19 7.75 -7.53 -1.12
CA CYS A 19 6.58 -7.83 -0.32
C CYS A 19 5.90 -6.56 0.23
N VAL A 20 4.78 -6.16 -0.36
CA VAL A 20 3.99 -4.99 0.04
C VAL A 20 2.57 -5.37 0.43
N GLU A 21 2.04 -4.68 1.45
CA GLU A 21 0.65 -4.76 1.90
C GLU A 21 -0.01 -3.39 1.75
N VAL A 22 -1.28 -3.37 1.33
CA VAL A 22 -2.09 -2.14 1.23
C VAL A 22 -3.40 -2.30 1.97
N ALA A 23 -3.82 -1.26 2.69
CA ALA A 23 -5.15 -1.12 3.27
C ALA A 23 -5.80 0.13 2.67
N ASP A 24 -7.05 -0.02 2.21
CA ASP A 24 -7.83 1.09 1.67
C ASP A 24 -8.95 1.44 2.66
N THR A 25 -9.11 2.73 2.96
CA THR A 25 -10.20 3.26 3.79
C THR A 25 -10.97 4.32 3.01
N SER A 26 -12.03 4.89 3.61
CA SER A 26 -12.72 6.05 3.01
C SER A 26 -11.83 7.29 2.94
N ASP A 27 -10.88 7.42 3.86
CA ASP A 27 -10.20 8.69 4.13
C ASP A 27 -8.75 8.69 3.64
N PHE A 28 -8.12 7.52 3.55
CA PHE A 28 -6.74 7.35 3.10
C PHE A 28 -6.45 5.92 2.65
N SER A 29 -5.35 5.75 1.92
CA SER A 29 -4.75 4.44 1.65
C SER A 29 -3.44 4.32 2.41
N ALA A 30 -3.19 3.14 2.98
CA ALA A 30 -2.05 2.84 3.82
C ALA A 30 -1.20 1.74 3.16
N VAL A 31 0.10 1.98 2.98
CA VAL A 31 1.04 1.03 2.38
C VAL A 31 2.13 0.70 3.39
N ARG A 32 2.45 -0.58 3.55
CA ARG A 32 3.56 -1.02 4.39
C ARG A 32 4.34 -2.16 3.77
N ASP A 33 5.54 -2.33 4.28
CA ASP A 33 6.37 -3.50 4.03
C ASP A 33 5.81 -4.71 4.80
N THR A 34 5.64 -5.84 4.11
CA THR A 34 5.11 -7.07 4.72
C THR A 34 6.08 -7.70 5.71
N GLN A 35 7.38 -7.60 5.46
CA GLN A 35 8.44 -8.15 6.31
C GLN A 35 8.74 -7.24 7.49
N ASN A 36 8.54 -5.93 7.33
CA ASN A 36 8.90 -4.91 8.31
C ASN A 36 7.65 -4.17 8.85
N ARG A 37 6.61 -4.91 9.24
CA ARG A 37 5.32 -4.34 9.67
C ARG A 37 5.43 -3.38 10.86
N ASP A 38 6.38 -3.64 11.75
CA ASP A 38 6.60 -2.86 12.97
C ASP A 38 7.30 -1.52 12.71
N LEU A 39 7.85 -1.31 11.50
CA LEU A 39 8.48 -0.04 11.11
C LEU A 39 7.45 1.03 10.69
N GLY A 40 6.17 0.69 10.68
CA GLY A 40 5.08 1.63 10.43
C GLY A 40 4.45 1.49 9.04
N THR A 41 3.72 2.53 8.64
CA THR A 41 2.91 2.55 7.41
C THR A 41 2.96 3.94 6.79
N LEU A 42 3.08 4.00 5.47
CA LEU A 42 2.94 5.24 4.71
C LEU A 42 1.46 5.46 4.38
N THR A 43 0.94 6.64 4.68
CA THR A 43 -0.47 6.99 4.41
C THR A 43 -0.57 8.07 3.34
N PHE A 44 -1.52 7.89 2.42
CA PHE A 44 -1.77 8.81 1.32
C PHE A 44 -3.22 9.24 1.31
N SER A 45 -3.48 10.51 1.01
CA SER A 45 -4.83 10.97 0.75
C SER A 45 -5.43 10.28 -0.48
N PRO A 46 -6.77 10.30 -0.66
CA PRO A 46 -7.40 9.67 -1.82
C PRO A 46 -6.98 10.31 -3.15
N ALA A 47 -6.58 11.59 -3.15
CA ALA A 47 -6.10 12.27 -4.35
C ALA A 47 -4.69 11.81 -4.74
N GLU A 48 -3.77 11.77 -3.76
CA GLU A 48 -2.39 11.32 -3.97
C GLU A 48 -2.34 9.86 -4.39
N TRP A 49 -3.15 9.00 -3.76
CA TRP A 49 -3.19 7.57 -4.09
C TRP A 49 -3.64 7.32 -5.53
N ARG A 50 -4.68 8.04 -5.99
CA ARG A 50 -5.13 7.96 -7.39
C ARG A 50 -4.08 8.46 -8.36
N ALA A 51 -3.40 9.56 -8.05
CA ALA A 51 -2.33 10.09 -8.87
C ALA A 51 -1.17 9.08 -8.99
N PHE A 52 -0.71 8.52 -7.86
CA PHE A 52 0.33 7.50 -7.82
C PHE A 52 -0.01 6.28 -8.69
N LEU A 53 -1.22 5.73 -8.53
CA LEU A 53 -1.67 4.58 -9.31
C LEU A 53 -1.80 4.91 -10.81
N SER A 54 -2.27 6.11 -11.14
CA SER A 54 -2.40 6.56 -12.53
C SER A 54 -1.03 6.62 -13.20
N THR A 55 -0.06 7.30 -12.58
CA THR A 55 1.30 7.44 -13.12
C THR A 55 1.98 6.09 -13.24
N THR A 56 1.96 5.28 -12.18
CA THR A 56 2.63 3.96 -12.16
C THR A 56 2.11 3.03 -13.26
N LYS A 57 0.79 3.05 -13.54
CA LYS A 57 0.19 2.25 -14.61
C LYS A 57 0.57 2.72 -16.01
N HIS A 58 0.85 4.02 -16.19
CA HIS A 58 1.33 4.55 -17.47
C HIS A 58 2.80 4.21 -17.67
N ASP A 59 3.63 4.29 -16.63
CA ASP A 59 5.07 3.98 -16.71
C ASP A 59 5.35 2.48 -16.87
N ALA A 60 4.43 1.62 -16.41
CA ALA A 60 4.52 0.17 -16.58
C ALA A 60 4.16 -0.32 -18.00
N ARG A 61 3.88 0.57 -18.94
CA ARG A 61 3.41 0.27 -20.30
C ARG A 61 4.50 0.47 -21.33
#